data_AF-A0A8X6KSR2-F1
#
_entry.id   AF-A0A8X6KSR2-F1
#
_cell.length_a   1.000
_cell.length_b   1.000
_cell.length_c   1.000
_cell.angle_alpha   90.00
_cell.angle_beta   90.00
_cell.angle_gamma   90.00
#
_symmetry.space_group_name_H-M   'P 1'
#
loop_
_entity.id
_entity.type
_entity.pdbx_description
1 polymer ?
#
loop_
_entity_poly.entity_id
_entity_poly.type
_entity_poly.pdbx_seq_one_letter_code
_entity_poly.pdbx_strand_id
1 'polypeptide(L)'
;MDEDRGWTLVKLEQASGIEKRTVHRILCNELHLHKITARWVPHALMVQRWLCYAICSDHFTRCLRNGNQFLSRIIIKDFWARTYGPEMKRQSVEWRHSGLSRRQKCPSESFLSQTDGPRHV
;
A
#
# COMPACT_ATOMS: atom_id res chain seq x y z
N MET A 1 3.46 -21.07 -3.45
CA MET A 1 2.50 -20.94 -4.57
C MET A 1 1.98 -19.50 -4.59
N ASP A 2 2.74 -18.56 -5.16
CA ASP A 2 2.24 -17.21 -5.46
C ASP A 2 1.43 -17.32 -6.77
N GLU A 3 0.20 -17.79 -6.66
CA GLU A 3 -0.74 -17.71 -7.78
C GLU A 3 -1.03 -16.23 -8.04
N ASP A 4 -0.91 -15.85 -9.31
CA ASP A 4 -1.04 -14.50 -9.82
C ASP A 4 -2.49 -14.00 -9.62
N ARG A 5 -2.81 -13.47 -8.42
CA ARG A 5 -4.17 -13.09 -7.98
C ARG A 5 -4.74 -11.82 -8.64
N GLY A 6 -4.07 -11.30 -9.68
CA GLY A 6 -4.49 -10.15 -10.48
C GLY A 6 -5.53 -10.46 -11.57
N TRP A 7 -6.45 -11.39 -11.32
CA TRP A 7 -7.46 -11.78 -12.32
C TRP A 7 -8.53 -10.70 -12.47
N THR A 8 -8.65 -10.18 -13.69
CA THR A 8 -9.77 -9.29 -14.07
C THR A 8 -10.97 -10.14 -14.48
N LEU A 9 -12.20 -9.64 -14.30
CA LEU A 9 -13.44 -10.31 -14.74
C LEU A 9 -13.38 -10.79 -16.20
N VAL A 10 -12.71 -10.02 -17.08
CA VAL A 10 -12.50 -10.39 -18.49
C VAL A 10 -11.61 -11.63 -18.64
N LYS A 11 -10.51 -11.72 -17.86
CA LYS A 11 -9.63 -12.90 -17.87
C LYS A 11 -10.36 -14.14 -17.35
N LEU A 12 -11.20 -13.97 -16.32
CA LEU A 12 -11.99 -15.05 -15.75
C LEU A 12 -13.08 -15.52 -16.72
N GLU A 13 -13.77 -14.61 -17.39
CA GLU A 13 -14.74 -14.96 -18.44
C GLU A 13 -14.05 -15.74 -19.58
N GLN A 14 -12.92 -15.25 -20.08
CA GLN A 14 -12.17 -15.93 -21.15
C GLN A 14 -11.68 -17.33 -20.72
N ALA A 15 -11.27 -17.50 -19.47
CA ALA A 15 -10.77 -18.78 -18.96
C ALA A 15 -11.88 -19.77 -18.61
N SER A 16 -13.03 -19.29 -18.12
CA SER A 16 -14.12 -20.15 -17.65
C SER A 16 -15.25 -20.33 -18.68
N GLY A 17 -15.33 -19.47 -19.70
CA GLY A 17 -16.46 -19.40 -20.63
C GLY A 17 -17.76 -18.88 -20.00
N ILE A 18 -17.69 -18.39 -18.75
CA ILE A 18 -18.85 -17.92 -17.99
C ILE A 18 -19.00 -16.41 -18.19
N GLU A 19 -20.22 -15.95 -18.46
CA GLU A 19 -20.55 -14.52 -18.55
C GLU A 19 -20.04 -13.74 -17.33
N LYS A 20 -19.45 -12.56 -17.55
CA LYS A 20 -18.92 -11.68 -16.47
C LYS A 20 -19.88 -11.50 -15.30
N ARG A 21 -21.18 -11.41 -15.58
CA ARG A 21 -22.23 -11.19 -14.56
C ARG A 21 -22.34 -12.37 -13.60
N THR A 22 -22.28 -13.58 -14.14
CA THR A 22 -22.29 -14.83 -13.38
C THR A 22 -20.99 -15.02 -12.61
N VAL A 23 -19.83 -14.72 -13.22
CA VAL A 23 -18.54 -14.71 -12.51
C VAL A 23 -18.56 -13.74 -11.32
N HIS A 24 -19.06 -12.52 -11.53
CA HIS A 24 -19.19 -11.54 -10.45
C HIS A 24 -20.11 -12.03 -9.32
N ARG A 25 -21.24 -12.66 -9.66
CA ARG A 25 -22.16 -13.26 -8.68
C ARG A 25 -21.45 -14.31 -7.84
N ILE A 26 -20.73 -15.23 -8.47
CA ILE A 26 -20.01 -16.30 -7.76
C ILE A 26 -18.94 -15.71 -6.83
N LEU A 27 -18.14 -14.75 -7.32
CA LEU A 27 -17.10 -14.10 -6.53
C LEU A 27 -17.68 -13.38 -5.31
N CYS A 28 -18.72 -12.57 -5.48
CA CYS A 28 -19.26 -11.73 -4.40
C CYS A 28 -20.22 -12.49 -3.47
N ASN A 29 -21.08 -13.35 -4.01
CA ASN A 29 -22.19 -13.94 -3.26
C ASN A 29 -21.83 -15.31 -2.71
N GLU A 30 -21.13 -16.15 -3.48
CA GLU A 30 -20.82 -17.53 -3.06
C GLU A 30 -19.47 -17.59 -2.34
N LEU A 31 -18.47 -16.87 -2.85
CA LEU A 31 -17.10 -16.88 -2.31
C LEU A 31 -16.83 -15.71 -1.35
N HIS A 32 -17.77 -14.76 -1.24
CA HIS A 32 -17.65 -13.56 -0.39
C HIS A 32 -16.34 -12.79 -0.60
N LEU A 33 -15.90 -12.71 -1.86
CA LEU A 33 -14.73 -11.95 -2.27
C LEU A 33 -15.13 -10.51 -2.63
N HIS A 34 -14.26 -9.57 -2.30
CA HIS A 34 -14.39 -8.18 -2.67
C HIS A 34 -13.10 -7.68 -3.34
N LYS A 35 -13.27 -6.63 -4.15
CA LYS A 35 -12.20 -6.05 -4.94
C LYS A 35 -11.38 -5.09 -4.08
N ILE A 36 -10.12 -5.42 -3.79
CA ILE A 36 -9.20 -4.61 -2.99
C ILE A 36 -8.01 -4.17 -3.84
N THR A 37 -7.68 -2.87 -3.79
CA THR A 37 -6.43 -2.35 -4.38
C THR A 37 -5.28 -2.53 -3.38
N ALA A 38 -4.06 -2.81 -3.83
CA ALA A 38 -2.91 -2.81 -2.93
C ALA A 38 -2.73 -1.44 -2.23
N ARG A 39 -2.14 -1.45 -1.02
CA ARG A 39 -1.69 -0.23 -0.34
C ARG A 39 -0.28 0.09 -0.81
N TRP A 40 -0.08 1.28 -1.35
CA TRP A 40 1.26 1.77 -1.64
C TRP A 40 1.93 2.25 -0.35
N VAL A 41 3.11 1.71 -0.06
CA VAL A 41 3.86 2.04 1.14
C VAL A 41 5.22 2.60 0.74
N PRO A 42 5.60 3.78 1.25
CA PRO A 42 6.85 3.92 1.96
C PRO A 42 8.10 3.29 1.35
N HIS A 43 8.48 2.30 2.14
CA HIS A 43 9.52 1.32 2.03
C HIS A 43 8.92 0.05 2.62
N ALA A 44 9.51 -1.09 2.30
CA ALA A 44 9.18 -2.32 3.00
C ALA A 44 9.76 -2.22 4.42
N LEU A 45 8.90 -1.99 5.42
CA LEU A 45 9.32 -1.80 6.82
C LEU A 45 9.96 -3.04 7.46
N MET A 46 10.13 -4.15 6.74
CA MET A 46 10.65 -5.40 7.31
C MET A 46 12.06 -5.25 7.90
N VAL A 47 12.93 -4.43 7.30
CA VAL A 47 14.32 -4.25 7.76
C VAL A 47 14.43 -3.32 8.98
N GLN A 48 13.56 -2.30 9.10
CA GLN A 48 13.68 -1.26 10.15
C GLN A 48 12.53 -1.26 11.17
N ARG A 49 11.66 -2.28 11.15
CA ARG A 49 10.44 -2.33 11.98
C ARG A 49 10.73 -2.07 13.46
N TRP A 50 11.73 -2.75 14.01
CA TRP A 50 12.07 -2.66 15.43
C TRP A 50 12.65 -1.31 15.82
N LEU A 51 13.51 -0.74 14.95
CA LEU A 51 14.06 0.59 15.17
C LEU A 51 12.97 1.66 15.15
N CYS A 52 12.07 1.61 14.16
CA CYS A 52 10.91 2.50 14.11
C CYS A 52 10.04 2.34 15.36
N TYR A 53 9.78 1.10 15.80
CA TYR A 53 8.99 0.85 17.00
C TYR A 53 9.63 1.44 18.26
N ALA A 54 10.95 1.22 18.45
CA ALA A 54 11.67 1.73 19.60
C ALA A 54 11.64 3.27 19.67
N ILE A 55 11.93 3.94 18.56
CA ILE A 55 11.89 5.42 18.47
C ILE A 55 10.48 5.95 18.72
N CYS A 56 9.46 5.35 18.09
CA CYS A 56 8.07 5.74 18.29
C CYS A 56 7.62 5.56 19.74
N SER A 57 8.04 4.47 20.40
CA SER A 57 7.70 4.19 21.79
C SER A 57 8.32 5.21 22.76
N ASP A 58 9.60 5.56 22.54
CA ASP A 58 10.27 6.61 23.32
C ASP A 58 9.60 7.98 23.12
N HIS A 59 9.31 8.37 21.87
CA HIS A 59 8.58 9.61 21.58
C HIS A 59 7.18 9.62 22.21
N PHE A 60 6.46 8.50 22.17
CA PHE A 60 5.15 8.37 22.79
C PHE A 60 5.23 8.57 24.31
N THR A 61 6.21 7.95 24.95
CA THR A 61 6.44 8.08 26.40
C THR A 61 6.77 9.53 26.79
N ARG A 62 7.64 10.20 26.02
CA ARG A 62 7.97 11.61 26.21
C ARG A 62 6.76 12.52 25.99
N CYS A 63 5.93 12.20 25.01
CA CYS A 63 4.69 12.93 24.75
C CYS A 63 3.69 12.78 25.90
N LEU A 64 3.54 11.59 26.48
CA LEU A 64 2.68 11.40 27.66
C LEU A 64 3.17 12.20 28.87
N ARG A 65 4.49 12.30 29.07
CA ARG A 65 5.08 13.02 30.21
C ARG A 65 5.04 14.54 30.06
N ASN A 66 5.34 15.05 28.87
CA ASN A 66 5.56 16.48 28.63
C ASN A 66 4.42 17.16 27.85
N GLY A 67 3.47 16.37 27.35
CA GLY A 67 2.30 16.84 26.62
C GLY A 67 2.63 17.75 25.43
N ASN A 68 1.83 18.80 25.29
CA ASN A 68 1.93 19.73 24.16
C ASN A 68 3.28 20.49 24.10
N GLN A 69 4.02 20.62 25.20
CA GLN A 69 5.33 21.29 25.21
C GLN A 69 6.42 20.48 24.47
N PHE A 70 6.26 19.16 24.41
CA PHE A 70 7.14 18.32 23.61
C PHE A 70 6.83 18.48 22.12
N LEU A 71 5.55 18.42 21.76
CA LEU A 71 5.10 18.58 20.37
C LEU A 71 5.46 19.95 19.81
N SER A 72 5.37 21.02 20.60
CA SER A 72 5.69 22.38 20.16
C SER A 72 7.18 22.59 19.83
N ARG A 73 8.05 21.67 20.22
CA ARG A 73 9.50 21.71 19.92
C ARG A 73 9.87 20.88 18.69
N ILE A 74 8.95 20.06 18.18
CA ILE A 74 9.19 19.24 16.99
C ILE A 74 8.97 20.10 15.76
N ILE A 75 10.06 20.47 15.09
CA ILE A 75 10.01 21.14 13.78
C ILE A 75 10.09 20.06 12.71
N ILE A 76 8.96 19.75 12.07
CA ILE A 76 8.90 18.82 10.94
C ILE A 76 9.30 19.60 9.68
N LYS A 77 10.53 19.38 9.18
CA LYS A 77 11.06 20.13 8.03
C LYS A 77 10.69 19.55 6.65
N ASP A 78 10.11 18.36 6.57
CA ASP A 78 9.74 17.73 5.30
C ASP A 78 8.26 17.34 5.27
N PHE A 79 7.40 18.31 5.00
CA PHE A 79 6.01 18.04 4.65
C PHE A 79 5.95 17.90 3.12
N TRP A 80 5.52 16.72 2.65
CA TRP A 80 5.23 16.38 1.24
C TRP A 80 6.42 16.06 0.35
N ALA A 81 6.85 14.80 0.35
CA ALA A 81 7.45 14.22 -0.84
C ALA A 81 6.98 12.78 -1.01
N ARG A 82 5.86 12.62 -1.72
CA ARG A 82 5.67 11.42 -2.53
C ARG A 82 4.82 11.72 -3.75
N THR A 83 5.51 12.00 -4.85
CA THR A 83 5.04 11.61 -6.18
C THR A 83 4.77 10.11 -6.15
N TYR A 84 3.49 9.75 -6.13
CA TYR A 84 3.08 8.38 -6.35
C TYR A 84 3.50 8.01 -7.78
N GLY A 85 4.43 7.05 -7.92
CA GLY A 85 4.75 6.47 -9.21
C GLY A 85 3.47 5.90 -9.85
N PRO A 86 3.24 6.12 -11.16
CA PRO A 86 1.97 5.85 -11.81
C PRO A 86 1.76 4.37 -12.15
N GLU A 87 2.21 3.45 -11.29
CA GLU A 87 1.72 2.08 -11.40
C GLU A 87 0.25 2.12 -10.94
N MET A 88 -0.64 2.00 -11.92
CA MET A 88 -2.00 2.48 -11.82
C MET A 88 -2.70 1.72 -10.69
N LYS A 89 -3.37 2.43 -9.78
CA LYS A 89 -4.19 1.82 -8.70
C LYS A 89 -5.09 0.70 -9.24
N ARG A 90 -5.53 0.82 -10.50
CA ARG A 90 -6.32 -0.18 -11.26
C ARG A 90 -5.57 -1.49 -11.58
N GLN A 91 -4.25 -1.46 -11.79
CA GLN A 91 -3.42 -2.66 -12.03
C GLN A 91 -3.13 -3.43 -10.73
N SER A 92 -3.23 -2.76 -9.57
CA SER A 92 -2.99 -3.37 -8.26
C SER A 92 -4.21 -4.06 -7.63
N VAL A 93 -5.23 -4.31 -8.43
CA VAL A 93 -6.52 -4.75 -7.92
C VAL A 93 -6.60 -6.27 -7.90
N GLU A 94 -6.96 -6.80 -6.74
CA GLU A 94 -7.09 -8.23 -6.48
C GLU A 94 -8.44 -8.50 -5.79
N TRP A 95 -8.97 -9.71 -5.99
CA TRP A 95 -10.13 -10.20 -5.24
C TRP A 95 -9.66 -10.85 -3.93
N ARG A 96 -10.27 -10.51 -2.80
CA ARG A 96 -9.92 -11.03 -1.48
C ARG A 96 -11.12 -11.24 -0.57
N HIS A 97 -10.99 -12.15 0.38
CA HIS A 97 -11.99 -12.33 1.44
C HIS A 97 -12.01 -11.14 2.40
N SER A 98 -13.20 -10.84 2.89
CA SER A 98 -13.43 -9.93 4.00
C SER A 98 -12.63 -10.38 5.22
N GLY A 99 -11.72 -9.52 5.71
CA GLY A 99 -10.88 -9.79 6.88
C GLY A 99 -9.40 -10.07 6.58
N LEU A 100 -9.03 -10.33 5.32
CA LEU A 100 -7.62 -10.45 4.96
C LEU A 100 -6.95 -9.08 4.81
N SER A 101 -5.76 -8.93 5.39
CA SER A 101 -4.98 -7.70 5.27
C SER A 101 -4.69 -7.38 3.80
N ARG A 102 -4.70 -6.09 3.47
CA ARG A 102 -4.41 -5.58 2.13
C ARG A 102 -2.94 -5.81 1.80
N ARG A 103 -2.63 -6.30 0.58
CA ARG A 103 -1.24 -6.40 0.10
C ARG A 103 -0.59 -5.01 0.11
N GLN A 104 0.64 -4.94 0.58
CA GLN A 104 1.46 -3.73 0.52
C GLN A 104 2.37 -3.82 -0.70
N LYS A 105 2.37 -2.77 -1.54
CA LYS A 105 3.32 -2.60 -2.64
C LYS A 105 4.30 -1.49 -2.28
N CYS A 106 5.58 -1.77 -2.46
CA CYS A 106 6.65 -0.81 -2.28
C CYS A 106 7.29 -0.56 -3.65
N PRO A 107 7.66 0.69 -4.01
CA PRO A 107 8.45 0.95 -5.21
C PRO A 107 9.78 0.21 -5.16
N SER A 108 10.26 -0.33 -6.30
CA SER A 108 11.64 -0.83 -6.38
C SER A 108 12.62 0.36 -6.33
N GLU A 109 13.80 0.14 -5.76
CA GLU A 109 14.82 1.19 -5.56
C GLU A 109 15.20 1.91 -6.86
N SER A 110 15.07 1.24 -8.00
CA SER A 110 15.28 1.80 -9.34
C SER A 110 14.38 3.00 -9.71
N PHE A 111 13.21 3.16 -9.07
CA PHE A 111 12.31 4.29 -9.33
C PHE A 111 12.69 5.58 -8.58
N LEU A 112 13.48 5.47 -7.51
CA LEU A 112 13.90 6.63 -6.71
C LEU A 112 15.09 7.38 -7.32
N SER A 113 15.80 6.75 -8.25
CA SER A 113 17.02 7.29 -8.88
C SER A 113 16.76 8.19 -10.10
N GLN A 114 15.50 8.37 -10.53
CA GLN A 114 15.16 9.11 -11.76
C GLN A 114 14.75 10.57 -11.55
N THR A 115 14.61 11.04 -10.31
CA THR A 115 14.22 12.43 -10.02
C THR A 115 15.35 13.20 -9.34
N ASP A 116 16.54 13.19 -9.93
CA ASP A 116 17.58 14.15 -9.56
C ASP A 116 18.26 14.68 -10.82
N GLY A 117 17.49 15.47 -11.58
CA GLY A 117 18.02 16.28 -12.68
C GLY A 117 18.31 17.69 -12.15
N PRO A 118 19.49 18.27 -12.41
CA PRO A 118 19.87 19.57 -11.87
C PRO A 118 18.97 20.66 -12.43
N ARG A 119 18.27 21.37 -11.55
CA ARG A 119 17.62 22.65 -11.89
C ARG A 119 18.73 23.69 -12.00
N HIS A 120 19.17 23.97 -13.22
CA HIS A 120 19.95 25.17 -13.50
C HIS A 120 19.11 26.41 -13.15
N VAL A 121 19.68 27.26 -12.30
CA VAL A 121 19.29 28.66 -12.11
C VAL A 121 20.12 29.50 -13.07
#